data_AF-A0A520WNT6-F1
#
_entry.id   AF-A0A520WNT6-F1
#
_cell.length_a   1.000
_cell.length_b   1.000
_cell.length_c   1.000
_cell.angle_alpha   90.00
_cell.angle_beta   90.00
_cell.angle_gamma   90.00
#
_symmetry.space_group_name_H-M   'P 1'
#
loop_
_entity.id
_entity.type
_entity.pdbx_description
1 polymer ?
#
loop_
_entity_poly.entity_id
_entity_poly.type
_entity_poly.pdbx_seq_one_letter_code
_entity_poly.pdbx_strand_id
1 'polypeptide(L)' 'MASHGIKDQVAIVGMGCTPFGEHWDKGADDMLVDAAHEAYASAGVNQDDIDAFWLGTMGSGVSGLT' A
#
# COMPACT_ATOMS: atom_id res chain seq x y z
N MET A 1 23.12 -17.75 -20.51
CA MET A 1 22.62 -16.41 -20.90
C MET A 1 21.95 -15.82 -19.67
N ALA A 2 22.37 -14.65 -19.20
CA ALA A 2 21.66 -13.98 -18.11
C ALA A 2 20.25 -13.65 -18.61
N SER A 3 19.21 -14.06 -17.89
CA SER A 3 17.84 -13.68 -18.22
C SER A 3 17.74 -12.16 -18.18
N HIS A 4 17.26 -11.54 -19.26
CA HIS A 4 16.83 -10.14 -19.24
C HIS A 4 15.57 -10.11 -18.37
N GLY A 5 15.74 -9.98 -17.05
CA GLY A 5 14.63 -9.91 -16.09
C GLY A 5 13.78 -8.65 -16.30
N ILE A 6 13.05 -8.21 -15.29
CA ILE A 6 12.12 -7.07 -15.39
C ILE A 6 12.80 -5.68 -15.45
N LYS A 7 14.11 -5.63 -15.72
CA LYS A 7 14.85 -4.37 -15.83
C LYS A 7 14.23 -3.53 -16.96
N ASP A 8 13.95 -2.25 -16.68
CA ASP A 8 13.34 -1.29 -17.60
C ASP A 8 11.89 -1.65 -18.04
N GLN A 9 11.23 -2.61 -17.37
CA GLN A 9 9.84 -3.00 -17.62
C GLN A 9 8.87 -2.59 -16.50
N VAL A 10 9.40 -2.08 -15.38
CA VAL A 10 8.61 -1.71 -14.20
C VAL A 10 8.96 -0.29 -13.79
N ALA A 11 7.92 0.49 -13.49
CA ALA A 11 8.03 1.84 -12.97
C ALA A 11 7.13 2.00 -11.74
N ILE A 12 7.56 2.87 -10.80
CA ILE A 12 6.70 3.34 -9.71
C ILE A 12 5.98 4.58 -10.24
N VAL A 13 4.65 4.50 -10.37
CA VAL A 13 3.83 5.56 -10.99
C VAL A 13 3.07 6.42 -9.98
N GLY A 14 3.06 6.03 -8.70
CA GLY A 14 2.47 6.81 -7.61
C GLY A 14 2.85 6.26 -6.25
N MET A 15 2.59 7.04 -5.21
CA MET A 15 2.90 6.71 -3.82
C MET A 15 1.89 7.35 -2.86
N GLY A 16 1.60 6.67 -1.76
CA GLY A 16 0.78 7.17 -0.66
C GLY A 16 1.44 6.82 0.67
N CYS A 17 1.28 7.67 1.68
CA CYS A 17 1.93 7.48 2.97
C CYS A 17 1.13 8.20 4.05
N THR A 18 0.48 7.41 4.91
CA THR A 18 -0.19 7.96 6.08
C THR A 18 0.79 8.74 6.95
N PRO A 19 0.34 9.81 7.62
CA PRO A 19 1.16 10.53 8.59
C PRO A 19 1.74 9.61 9.66
N PHE A 20 2.98 9.83 10.05
CA PHE A 20 3.60 9.09 11.16
C PHE A 20 3.13 9.68 12.50
N GLY A 21 2.79 8.80 13.44
CA GLY A 21 2.36 9.21 14.78
C GLY A 21 1.37 8.21 15.39
N GLU A 22 0.82 8.59 16.54
CA GLU A 22 -0.24 7.83 17.20
C GLU A 22 -1.59 8.13 16.55
N HIS A 23 -2.24 7.11 15.99
CA HIS A 23 -3.59 7.20 15.42
C HIS A 23 -4.57 6.44 16.32
N TRP A 24 -5.03 7.09 17.38
CA TRP A 24 -5.91 6.46 18.39
C TRP A 24 -7.32 6.15 17.86
N ASP A 25 -7.72 6.81 16.79
CA ASP A 25 -9.03 6.72 16.14
C ASP A 25 -9.04 5.81 14.90
N LYS A 26 -7.89 5.23 14.53
CA LYS A 26 -7.75 4.44 13.30
C LYS A 26 -7.10 3.09 13.54
N GLY A 27 -7.67 2.07 12.90
CA GLY A 27 -7.06 0.76 12.78
C GLY A 27 -5.95 0.72 11.72
N ALA A 28 -5.26 -0.41 11.66
CA ALA A 28 -4.26 -0.66 10.61
C ALA A 28 -4.91 -0.77 9.22
N ASP A 29 -6.15 -1.26 9.17
CA ASP A 29 -6.99 -1.33 7.98
C ASP A 29 -7.44 0.06 7.50
N ASP A 30 -7.88 0.94 8.40
CA ASP A 30 -8.20 2.33 8.05
C ASP A 30 -6.98 3.02 7.42
N MET A 31 -5.80 2.89 8.05
CA MET A 31 -4.56 3.48 7.55
C MET A 31 -4.12 2.86 6.22
N LEU A 32 -4.34 1.56 6.02
CA LEU A 32 -4.04 0.89 4.74
C LEU A 32 -4.93 1.43 3.62
N VAL A 33 -6.22 1.63 3.91
CA VAL A 33 -7.19 2.21 2.96
C VAL A 33 -6.81 3.65 2.59
N ASP A 34 -6.49 4.48 3.59
CA ASP A 34 -6.04 5.85 3.37
C ASP A 34 -4.79 5.92 2.48
N ALA A 35 -3.75 5.14 2.81
CA ALA A 35 -2.52 5.10 2.03
C ALA A 35 -2.75 4.60 0.59
N ALA A 36 -3.65 3.62 0.39
CA ALA A 36 -3.97 3.10 -0.93
C ALA A 36 -4.67 4.18 -1.79
N HIS A 37 -5.67 4.88 -1.24
CA HIS A 37 -6.36 5.96 -1.95
C HIS A 37 -5.44 7.14 -2.29
N GLU A 38 -4.52 7.52 -1.39
CA GLU A 38 -3.49 8.50 -1.70
C GLU A 38 -2.58 8.05 -2.85
N ALA A 39 -2.19 6.77 -2.87
CA ALA A 39 -1.36 6.22 -3.94
C ALA A 39 -2.09 6.21 -5.30
N TYR A 40 -3.38 5.85 -5.32
CA TYR A 40 -4.19 5.91 -6.54
C TYR A 40 -4.32 7.34 -7.06
N ALA A 41 -4.59 8.30 -6.17
CA ALA A 41 -4.69 9.71 -6.52
C ALA A 41 -3.35 10.25 -7.06
N SER A 42 -2.23 9.87 -6.44
CA SER A 42 -0.89 10.21 -6.91
C SER A 42 -0.58 9.63 -8.29
N ALA A 43 -1.07 8.43 -8.61
CA ALA A 43 -0.87 7.76 -9.89
C ALA A 43 -1.88 8.19 -10.98
N GLY A 44 -3.00 8.80 -10.59
CA GLY A 44 -4.09 9.15 -11.50
C GLY A 44 -4.88 7.93 -12.01
N VAL A 45 -5.01 6.89 -11.19
CA VAL A 45 -5.73 5.64 -11.51
C VAL A 45 -6.90 5.41 -10.55
N ASN A 46 -7.81 4.51 -10.89
CA ASN A 46 -8.89 4.05 -10.02
C ASN A 46 -8.54 2.69 -9.40
N GLN A 47 -9.26 2.30 -8.34
CA GLN A 47 -9.08 1.00 -7.70
C GLN A 47 -9.36 -0.17 -8.67
N ASP A 48 -10.33 -0.02 -9.58
CA ASP A 48 -10.69 -1.04 -10.57
C ASP A 48 -9.59 -1.26 -11.64
N ASP A 49 -8.62 -0.34 -11.74
CA ASP A 49 -7.46 -0.48 -12.61
C ASP A 49 -6.34 -1.34 -11.97
N ILE A 50 -6.51 -1.76 -10.71
CA ILE A 50 -5.51 -2.53 -9.95
C ILE A 50 -5.83 -4.02 -9.98
N ASP A 51 -4.99 -4.78 -10.67
CA ASP A 51 -5.17 -6.23 -10.80
C ASP A 51 -4.83 -7.01 -9.53
N ALA A 52 -3.92 -6.50 -8.70
CA ALA A 52 -3.42 -7.22 -7.53
C ALA A 52 -2.80 -6.31 -6.46
N PHE A 53 -2.85 -6.80 -5.22
CA PHE A 53 -2.28 -6.15 -4.04
C PHE A 53 -1.27 -7.08 -3.36
N TRP A 54 -0.16 -6.50 -2.91
CA TRP A 54 0.81 -7.18 -2.04
C TRP A 54 0.97 -6.39 -0.75
N LEU A 55 0.64 -7.03 0.38
CA LEU A 55 0.72 -6.43 1.71
C LEU A 55 1.91 -7.00 2.48
N GLY A 56 2.80 -6.11 2.92
CA GLY A 56 3.82 -6.42 3.91
C GLY A 56 3.41 -5.86 5.28
N THR A 57 3.32 -6.71 6.30
CA THR A 57 3.06 -6.30 7.68
C THR A 57 3.90 -7.11 8.64
N MET A 58 4.57 -6.46 9.60
CA MET A 58 5.36 -7.12 10.64
C MET A 58 4.50 -7.47 11.86
N GLY A 59 3.47 -6.69 12.14
CA GLY A 59 2.49 -6.94 13.17
C GLY A 59 1.22 -6.13 12.88
N SER A 60 0.06 -6.78 13.00
CA SER A 60 -1.25 -6.12 12.96
C SER A 60 -2.19 -6.90 13.86
N GLY A 61 -2.86 -6.20 14.78
CA GLY A 61 -3.77 -6.80 15.76
C GLY A 61 -3.18 -7.99 16.53
N VAL A 62 -2.17 -7.78 17.38
CA VAL A 62 -1.70 -8.85 18.29
C VAL A 62 -2.68 -8.97 19.46
N SER A 63 -3.33 -10.13 19.55
CA SER A 63 -4.48 -10.44 20.40
C SER A 63 -4.26 -10.32 21.91
N GLY A 64 -5.35 -9.88 22.56
CA GLY A 64 -5.71 -9.94 23.98
C GLY A 64 -7.14 -9.41 24.22
N LEU A 65 -7.63 -8.57 23.30
CA LEU A 65 -8.98 -8.02 23.20
C LEU A 65 -9.27 -7.85 21.69
N THR A 66 -10.01 -8.76 21.06
CA THR A 66 -10.75 -8.41 19.83
C THR A 66 -12.15 -7.97 20.23
#